data_AF-A0A662HGC2-F1
#
_entry.id   AF-A0A662HGC2-F1
#
_cell.length_a   1.000
_cell.length_b   1.000
_cell.length_c   1.000
_cell.angle_alpha   90.00
_cell.angle_beta   90.00
_cell.angle_gamma   90.00
#
_symmetry.space_group_name_H-M   'P 1'
#
loop_
_entity.id
_entity.type
_entity.pdbx_description
1 polymer ?
#
loop_
_entity_poly.entity_id
_entity_poly.type
_entity_poly.pdbx_seq_one_letter_code
_entity_poly.pdbx_strand_id
1 'polypeptide(L)'
;MKGLAIIGCGAIGSLIARAVDDGVIEAELLYLLDLDRAKAERLASSLRRQRPRVARGIEEVVEDSRVRVVVEAASQGAVLQ
;
A
#
# COMPACT_ATOMS: atom_id res chain seq x y z
N MET A 1 6.81 -13.94 -5.86
CA MET A 1 6.92 -12.95 -4.77
C MET A 1 5.63 -12.95 -3.97
N LYS A 2 5.67 -12.63 -2.67
CA LYS A 2 4.44 -12.50 -1.87
C LYS A 2 3.76 -11.17 -2.20
N GLY A 3 2.45 -11.19 -2.41
CA GLY A 3 1.68 -9.96 -2.63
C GLY A 3 1.53 -9.16 -1.34
N LEU A 4 1.83 -7.88 -1.41
CA LEU A 4 1.81 -6.93 -0.32
C LEU A 4 0.75 -5.86 -0.58
N ALA A 5 -0.01 -5.51 0.46
CA ALA A 5 -0.84 -4.31 0.48
C ALA A 5 -0.36 -3.37 1.60
N ILE A 6 -0.46 -2.06 1.38
CA ILE A 6 -0.12 -1.04 2.38
C ILE A 6 -1.37 -0.20 2.67
N ILE A 7 -1.70 -0.09 3.96
CA ILE A 7 -2.75 0.79 4.48
C ILE A 7 -2.07 1.96 5.18
N GLY A 8 -2.37 3.18 4.77
CA GLY A 8 -1.68 4.40 5.19
C GLY A 8 -0.49 4.73 4.28
N CYS A 9 -0.67 5.72 3.40
CA CYS A 9 0.31 6.23 2.44
C CYS A 9 1.04 7.49 2.94
N GLY A 10 1.19 7.61 4.27
CA GLY A 10 1.98 8.65 4.93
C GLY A 10 3.49 8.36 4.85
N ALA A 11 4.24 8.80 5.87
CA ALA A 11 5.70 8.67 5.89
C ALA A 11 6.18 7.20 5.85
N ILE A 12 5.69 6.36 6.76
CA ILE A 12 6.11 4.96 6.90
C ILE A 12 5.64 4.13 5.69
N GLY A 13 4.35 4.19 5.34
CA GLY A 13 3.84 3.44 4.20
C GLY A 13 4.51 3.81 2.87
N SER A 14 4.80 5.11 2.65
CA SER A 14 5.55 5.55 1.48
C SER A 14 7.00 5.06 1.48
N LEU A 15 7.65 5.00 2.65
CA LEU A 15 9.01 4.47 2.78
C LEU A 15 9.05 2.98 2.43
N ILE A 16 8.08 2.20 2.92
CA ILE A 16 7.97 0.77 2.62
C ILE A 16 7.63 0.54 1.14
N ALA A 17 6.67 1.29 0.59
CA ALA A 17 6.32 1.22 -0.83
C ALA A 17 7.53 1.48 -1.74
N ARG A 18 8.34 2.49 -1.40
CA ARG A 18 9.59 2.78 -2.12
C ARG A 18 10.64 1.71 -1.90
N ALA A 19 10.79 1.12 -0.72
CA ALA A 19 11.72 0.00 -0.52
C ALA A 19 11.35 -1.24 -1.35
N VAL A 20 10.07 -1.52 -1.54
CA VAL A 20 9.58 -2.58 -2.46
C VAL A 20 9.82 -2.18 -3.92
N ASP A 21 9.51 -0.93 -4.27
CA ASP A 21 9.80 -0.39 -5.61
C ASP A 21 11.29 -0.36 -5.91
N ASP A 22 12.13 -0.19 -4.90
CA ASP A 22 13.59 -0.15 -4.98
C ASP A 22 14.23 -1.55 -5.05
N GLY A 23 13.45 -2.59 -4.79
CA GLY A 23 13.90 -3.99 -4.76
C GLY A 23 14.64 -4.37 -3.47
N VAL A 24 14.62 -3.50 -2.45
CA VAL A 24 15.17 -3.77 -1.11
C VAL A 24 14.31 -4.79 -0.38
N ILE A 25 12.99 -4.71 -0.57
CA ILE A 25 12.02 -5.70 -0.06
C ILE A 25 11.52 -6.52 -1.25
N GLU A 26 11.77 -7.82 -1.24
CA GLU A 26 11.29 -8.74 -2.28
C GLU A 26 9.80 -9.05 -2.11
N ALA A 27 8.95 -8.18 -2.67
CA ALA A 27 7.50 -8.32 -2.68
C ALA A 27 6.89 -7.73 -3.96
N GLU A 28 5.65 -8.11 -4.25
CA GLU A 28 4.83 -7.45 -5.28
C GLU A 28 3.85 -6.52 -4.57
N LEU A 29 3.93 -5.22 -4.83
CA LEU A 29 3.02 -4.25 -4.21
C LEU A 29 1.71 -4.20 -5.00
N LEU A 30 0.67 -4.83 -4.45
CA LEU A 30 -0.63 -5.01 -5.11
C LEU A 30 -1.58 -3.84 -4.87
N TYR A 31 -1.64 -3.37 -3.63
CA TYR A 31 -2.58 -2.32 -3.22
C TYR A 31 -1.95 -1.24 -2.35
N LEU A 32 -2.43 -0.02 -2.58
CA LEU A 32 -2.29 1.11 -1.68
C LEU A 32 -3.69 1.54 -1.24
N LEU A 33 -3.87 1.76 0.06
CA LEU A 33 -5.07 2.32 0.66
C LEU A 33 -4.67 3.46 1.60
N ASP A 34 -5.38 4.58 1.54
CA ASP A 34 -5.27 5.69 2.48
C ASP A 34 -6.65 6.36 2.58
N LEU A 35 -6.99 6.90 3.75
CA LEU A 35 -8.20 7.70 3.94
C LEU A 35 -8.18 8.94 3.04
N ASP A 36 -7.01 9.56 2.87
CA ASP A 36 -6.79 10.58 1.84
C ASP A 36 -6.33 9.88 0.55
N ARG A 37 -7.31 9.53 -0.29
CA ARG A 37 -7.10 8.87 -1.58
C ARG A 37 -6.03 9.56 -2.45
N ALA A 38 -5.92 10.89 -2.38
CA ALA A 38 -4.94 11.62 -3.17
C ALA A 38 -3.50 11.29 -2.76
N LYS A 39 -3.24 10.89 -1.51
CA LYS A 39 -1.92 10.40 -1.08
C LYS A 39 -1.57 9.07 -1.74
N ALA A 40 -2.52 8.14 -1.75
CA ALA A 40 -2.32 6.83 -2.38
C ALA A 40 -2.09 6.97 -3.89
N GLU A 41 -2.85 7.83 -4.58
CA GLU A 41 -2.66 8.12 -6.01
C GLU A 41 -1.32 8.79 -6.32
N ARG A 42 -0.90 9.77 -5.50
CA ARG A 42 0.42 10.39 -5.62
C ARG A 42 1.55 9.39 -5.37
N LEU A 43 1.42 8.54 -4.36
CA LEU A 43 2.43 7.51 -4.10
C LEU A 43 2.48 6.52 -5.27
N ALA A 44 1.34 5.97 -5.71
CA ALA A 44 1.26 5.02 -6.82
C ALA A 44 1.92 5.57 -8.11
N SER A 45 1.66 6.83 -8.46
CA SER A 45 2.24 7.46 -9.65
C SER A 45 3.74 7.79 -9.52
N SER A 46 4.27 7.86 -8.30
CA SER A 46 5.69 8.10 -8.05
C SER A 46 6.56 6.84 -8.16
N LEU A 47 5.97 5.64 -8.11
CA LEU A 47 6.70 4.37 -8.17
C LEU A 47 7.14 4.06 -9.61
N ARG A 48 8.36 3.55 -9.77
CA ARG A 48 8.97 3.34 -11.09
C ARG A 48 8.74 1.93 -11.60
N ARG A 49 8.84 0.91 -10.74
CA ARG A 49 8.76 -0.52 -11.10
C ARG A 49 7.45 -1.17 -10.70
N GLN A 50 6.90 -0.82 -9.54
CA GLN A 50 5.64 -1.34 -9.03
C GLN A 50 4.47 -0.54 -9.61
N ARG A 51 3.32 -1.20 -9.77
CA ARG A 51 2.07 -0.60 -10.26
C ARG A 51 0.89 -1.01 -9.38
N PRO A 52 0.88 -0.64 -8.10
CA PRO A 52 -0.22 -0.99 -7.21
C PRO A 52 -1.52 -0.33 -7.64
N ARG A 53 -2.63 -1.01 -7.37
CA ARG A 53 -3.96 -0.42 -7.46
C ARG A 53 -4.21 0.45 -6.23
N VAL A 54 -4.85 1.61 -6.42
CA VAL A 54 -5.39 2.39 -5.30
C VAL A 54 -6.77 1.85 -4.94
N ALA A 55 -6.84 1.10 -3.84
CA ALA A 55 -8.07 0.48 -3.36
C ALA A 55 -9.10 1.55 -2.95
N ARG A 56 -10.40 1.23 -3.06
CA ARG A 56 -11.49 2.10 -2.59
C ARG A 56 -11.88 1.82 -1.14
N GLY A 57 -11.56 0.64 -0.65
CA GLY A 57 -11.89 0.16 0.69
C GLY A 57 -11.02 -1.04 1.06
N ILE A 58 -11.15 -1.49 2.31
CA ILE A 58 -10.37 -2.61 2.84
C ILE A 58 -10.81 -3.94 2.22
N GLU A 59 -12.06 -4.04 1.78
CA GLU A 59 -12.68 -5.21 1.17
C GLU A 59 -11.90 -5.65 -0.09
N GLU A 60 -11.56 -4.70 -0.97
CA GLU A 60 -10.74 -4.97 -2.17
C GLU A 60 -9.37 -5.58 -1.82
N VAL A 61 -8.83 -5.28 -0.65
CA VAL A 61 -7.53 -5.77 -0.19
C VAL A 61 -7.67 -7.18 0.41
N VAL A 62 -8.66 -7.40 1.29
CA VAL A 62 -8.80 -8.66 2.02
C VAL A 62 -9.41 -9.78 1.18
N GLU A 63 -10.20 -9.44 0.16
CA GLU A 63 -10.81 -10.42 -0.76
C GLU A 63 -9.84 -10.89 -1.86
N ASP A 64 -8.79 -10.12 -2.18
CA ASP A 64 -7.80 -10.51 -3.17
C ASP A 64 -6.83 -11.56 -2.60
N SER A 65 -7.06 -12.82 -2.94
CA SER A 65 -6.23 -13.98 -2.53
C SER A 65 -4.73 -13.89 -2.87
N ARG A 66 -4.32 -12.95 -3.73
CA ARG A 66 -2.90 -12.68 -4.02
C ARG A 66 -2.24 -11.85 -2.92
N VAL A 67 -3.01 -11.08 -2.14
CA VAL A 67 -2.52 -10.36 -0.97
C VAL A 67 -2.19 -11.38 0.12
N ARG A 68 -0.90 -11.48 0.45
CA ARG A 68 -0.38 -12.40 1.47
C ARG A 68 0.09 -11.69 2.73
N VAL A 69 0.38 -10.40 2.62
CA VAL A 69 0.83 -9.54 3.72
C VAL A 69 0.12 -8.20 3.59
N VAL A 70 -0.37 -7.70 4.73
CA VAL A 70 -0.87 -6.33 4.86
C VAL A 70 0.05 -5.60 5.82
N VAL A 71 0.58 -4.46 5.39
CA VAL A 71 1.30 -3.52 6.25
C VAL A 71 0.35 -2.39 6.61
N GLU A 72 -0.02 -2.33 7.88
CA GLU A 72 -0.79 -1.25 8.46
C GLU A 72 0.19 -0.17 8.97
N ALA A 73 0.10 1.02 8.39
CA ALA A 73 0.97 2.17 8.65
C ALA A 73 0.14 3.47 8.72
N ALA A 74 -1.16 3.35 9.02
CA ALA A 74 -2.02 4.49 9.25
C ALA A 74 -1.70 5.12 10.62
N SER A 75 -2.15 6.36 10.82
CA SER A 75 -2.05 6.97 12.14
C SER A 75 -3.03 6.27 13.09
N GLN A 76 -2.74 6.27 14.39
CA GLN A 76 -3.62 5.66 15.39
C GLN A 76 -5.05 6.22 15.34
N GLY A 77 -5.22 7.51 15.01
CA GLY A 77 -6.53 8.12 14.85
C GLY A 77 -7.30 7.66 13.61
N ALA A 78 -6.60 7.17 12.57
CA ALA A 78 -7.21 6.64 11.36
C ALA A 78 -7.71 5.19 11.51
N VAL A 79 -7.15 4.42 12.44
CA VAL A 79 -7.53 3.00 12.66
C VAL A 79 -8.94 2.83 13.22
N LEU A 80 -9.46 3.86 13.90
CA LEU A 80 -10.78 3.85 14.54
C LEU A 80 -11.93 4.28 13.61
N GLN A 81 -11.65 4.59 12.34
CA GLN A 81 -12.62 5.05 11.35
C GLN A 81 -13.00 3.92 10.40
#